data_AF-A0A3D5ZA61-F1
#
_entry.id   AF-A0A3D5ZA61-F1
#
_cell.length_a   1.000
_cell.length_b   1.000
_cell.length_c   1.000
_cell.angle_alpha   90.00
_cell.angle_beta   90.00
_cell.angle_gamma   90.00
#
_symmetry.space_group_name_H-M   'P 1'
#
loop_
_entity.id
_entity.type
_entity.pdbx_description
1 polymer ?
#
loop_
_entity_poly.entity_id
_entity_poly.type
_entity_poly.pdbx_seq_one_letter_code
_entity_poly.pdbx_strand_id
1 'polypeptide(L)'
;MINIIRLILIVIIAAYGSTIGLIILLFTGSTDKCINTAVYLFSNGVMFVCGTKFEKYGNQDIEKSPGKIYVSNHESHIDPPAVSLACPHPLYYLAKKEMKYVPFIGWYIWVTGMIFIDR
;
A
#
# COMPACT_ATOMS: atom_id res chain seq x y z
N MET A 1 12.33 -10.26 13.14
CA MET A 1 11.28 -11.30 13.02
C MET A 1 9.96 -10.73 13.52
N ILE A 2 8.89 -10.77 12.72
CA ILE A 2 7.55 -10.28 13.12
C ILE A 2 6.93 -11.33 14.05
N ASN A 3 6.55 -10.94 15.27
CA ASN A 3 5.85 -11.82 16.19
C ASN A 3 4.32 -11.75 15.95
N ILE A 4 3.58 -12.67 16.57
CA ILE A 4 2.13 -12.77 16.36
C ILE A 4 1.37 -11.49 16.71
N ILE A 5 1.80 -10.76 17.75
CA ILE A 5 1.19 -9.49 18.16
C ILE A 5 1.35 -8.45 17.05
N ARG A 6 2.57 -8.28 16.53
CA ARG A 6 2.84 -7.36 15.41
C ARG A 6 2.07 -7.78 14.17
N LEU A 7 1.96 -9.07 13.87
CA LEU A 7 1.19 -9.57 12.73
C LEU A 7 -0.29 -9.19 12.83
N ILE A 8 -0.92 -9.39 14.00
CA ILE A 8 -2.31 -9.01 14.24
C ILE A 8 -2.49 -7.50 14.05
N LEU A 9 -1.60 -6.68 14.61
CA LEU A 9 -1.65 -5.23 14.46
C LEU A 9 -1.52 -4.81 12.99
N ILE A 10 -0.61 -5.43 12.23
CA ILE A 10 -0.43 -5.14 10.80
C ILE A 10 -1.71 -5.48 10.01
N VAL A 11 -2.35 -6.62 10.30
CA VAL A 11 -3.62 -7.00 9.64
C VAL A 11 -4.73 -5.99 9.97
N ILE A 12 -4.85 -5.56 11.23
CA ILE A 12 -5.82 -4.53 11.64
C ILE A 12 -5.54 -3.21 10.92
N ILE A 13 -4.30 -2.77 10.88
CA ILE A 13 -3.89 -1.53 10.21
C ILE A 13 -4.18 -1.60 8.70
N ALA A 14 -3.90 -2.74 8.07
CA ALA A 14 -4.17 -2.94 6.64
C ALA A 14 -5.68 -2.90 6.34
N ALA A 15 -6.49 -3.58 7.15
CA ALA A 15 -7.96 -3.54 7.02
C ALA A 15 -8.51 -2.13 7.28
N TYR A 16 -8.01 -1.44 8.30
CA TYR A 16 -8.37 -0.06 8.63
C TYR A 16 -8.04 0.90 7.48
N GLY A 17 -6.78 0.91 7.02
CA GLY A 17 -6.34 1.78 5.92
C GLY A 17 -7.13 1.54 4.64
N SER A 18 -7.35 0.27 4.27
CA SER A 18 -8.15 -0.11 3.10
C SER A 18 -9.60 0.37 3.22
N THR A 19 -10.21 0.23 4.40
CA THR A 19 -11.59 0.66 4.67
C THR A 19 -11.72 2.18 4.60
N ILE A 20 -10.80 2.93 5.22
CA ILE A 20 -10.79 4.40 5.14
C ILE A 20 -10.59 4.86 3.69
N GLY A 21 -9.68 4.22 2.93
CA GLY A 21 -9.49 4.51 1.51
C GLY A 21 -10.79 4.33 0.72
N LEU A 22 -11.48 3.21 0.91
CA LEU A 22 -12.76 2.94 0.25
C LEU A 22 -13.86 3.95 0.64
N ILE A 23 -13.89 4.39 1.90
CA ILE A 23 -14.80 5.47 2.34
C ILE A 23 -14.45 6.78 1.62
N ILE A 24 -13.17 7.14 1.54
CA ILE A 24 -12.72 8.33 0.79
C ILE A 24 -13.12 8.22 -0.68
N LEU A 25 -12.97 7.04 -1.28
CA LEU A 25 -13.41 6.81 -2.65
C LEU A 25 -14.91 7.03 -2.81
N LEU A 26 -15.72 6.47 -1.91
CA LEU A 26 -17.18 6.58 -1.92
C LEU A 26 -17.65 8.04 -1.90
N PHE A 27 -17.01 8.89 -1.10
CA PHE A 27 -17.42 10.29 -0.94
C PHE A 27 -16.77 11.25 -1.93
N THR A 28 -15.58 10.93 -2.46
CA THR A 28 -14.82 11.86 -3.33
C THR A 28 -14.76 11.45 -4.79
N GLY A 29 -15.05 10.20 -5.12
CA GLY A 29 -14.86 9.63 -6.46
C GLY A 29 -13.39 9.59 -6.92
N SER A 30 -12.44 9.95 -6.07
CA SER A 30 -11.02 10.08 -6.44
C SER A 30 -10.22 8.85 -6.01
N THR A 31 -9.82 8.05 -6.98
CA THR A 31 -8.93 6.89 -6.77
C THR A 31 -7.59 7.30 -6.18
N ASP A 32 -7.02 8.43 -6.62
CA ASP A 32 -5.73 8.92 -6.09
C ASP A 32 -5.83 9.27 -4.60
N LYS A 33 -6.92 9.94 -4.16
CA LYS A 33 -7.14 10.24 -2.74
C LYS A 33 -7.36 8.96 -1.93
N CYS A 34 -8.10 8.00 -2.47
CA CYS A 34 -8.32 6.68 -1.88
C CYS A 34 -6.98 5.96 -1.64
N ILE A 35 -6.15 5.83 -2.69
CA ILE A 35 -4.88 5.12 -2.61
C ILE A 35 -3.93 5.83 -1.67
N ASN A 36 -3.72 7.13 -1.83
CA ASN A 36 -2.79 7.88 -0.98
C ASN A 36 -3.16 7.80 0.50
N THR A 37 -4.45 7.88 0.83
CA THR A 37 -4.90 7.80 2.23
C THR A 37 -4.70 6.40 2.80
N ALA A 38 -5.15 5.36 2.09
CA ALA A 38 -5.02 3.98 2.54
C ALA A 38 -3.55 3.60 2.73
N VAL A 39 -2.71 3.95 1.75
CA VAL A 39 -1.28 3.69 1.75
C VAL A 39 -0.55 4.47 2.83
N TYR A 40 -0.91 5.74 3.07
CA TYR A 40 -0.31 6.54 4.15
C TYR A 40 -0.59 5.92 5.52
N LEU A 41 -1.85 5.54 5.79
CA LEU A 41 -2.26 4.92 7.05
C LEU A 41 -1.61 3.54 7.23
N PHE A 42 -1.65 2.71 6.19
CA PHE A 42 -1.03 1.39 6.21
C PHE A 42 0.48 1.48 6.44
N SER A 43 1.17 2.27 5.63
CA SER A 43 2.63 2.27 5.62
C SER A 43 3.22 2.87 6.88
N ASN A 44 2.73 4.03 7.33
CA ASN A 44 3.20 4.61 8.60
C ASN A 44 2.85 3.72 9.80
N GLY A 45 1.67 3.09 9.80
CA GLY A 45 1.28 2.16 10.84
C GLY A 45 2.19 0.94 10.91
N VAL A 46 2.53 0.34 9.77
CA VAL A 46 3.45 -0.80 9.71
C VAL A 46 4.86 -0.39 10.16
N MET A 47 5.38 0.76 9.71
CA MET A 47 6.69 1.26 10.15
C MET A 47 6.74 1.45 11.67
N PHE A 48 5.69 2.04 12.25
CA PHE A 48 5.57 2.23 13.69
C PHE A 48 5.53 0.89 14.45
N VAL A 49 4.66 -0.04 14.05
CA VAL A 49 4.52 -1.35 14.71
C VAL A 49 5.81 -2.17 14.63
N CYS A 50 6.55 -2.05 13.53
CA CYS A 50 7.83 -2.74 13.35
C CYS A 50 8.99 -2.04 14.06
N GLY A 51 8.83 -0.79 14.51
CA GLY A 51 9.91 0.04 15.04
C GLY A 51 10.94 0.40 13.98
N THR A 52 10.51 0.52 12.72
CA THR A 52 11.39 0.74 11.57
C THR A 52 11.50 2.23 11.28
N LYS A 53 12.74 2.74 11.27
CA LYS A 53 13.02 4.07 10.74
C LYS A 53 13.10 3.98 9.22
N PHE A 54 12.31 4.80 8.54
CA PHE A 54 12.29 4.88 7.09
C PHE A 54 13.05 6.13 6.63
N GLU A 55 13.98 5.95 5.71
CA GLU A 55 14.74 7.03 5.06
C GLU A 55 14.62 6.86 3.54
N LYS A 56 14.48 7.98 2.82
CA LYS A 56 14.39 8.00 1.36
C LYS A 56 15.31 9.04 0.77
N TYR A 57 15.90 8.73 -0.38
CA TYR A 57 16.86 9.57 -1.09
C TYR A 57 16.52 9.58 -2.59
N GLY A 58 16.92 10.63 -3.31
CA GLY A 58 16.84 10.66 -4.78
C GLY A 58 15.47 10.99 -5.40
N ASN A 59 14.49 11.46 -4.63
CA ASN A 59 13.15 11.78 -5.14
C ASN A 59 13.02 13.11 -5.90
N GLN A 60 14.09 13.89 -6.01
CA GLN A 60 14.03 15.30 -6.40
C GLN A 60 13.71 15.47 -7.90
N ASP A 61 14.12 14.51 -8.72
CA ASP A 61 14.02 14.56 -10.18
C ASP A 61 12.98 13.58 -10.75
N ILE A 62 12.14 12.99 -9.89
CA ILE A 62 11.08 12.09 -10.36
C ILE A 62 9.98 12.95 -11.00
N GLU A 63 10.01 13.00 -12.34
CA GLU A 63 9.00 13.68 -13.13
C GLU A 63 7.59 13.15 -12.79
N LYS A 64 6.58 14.01 -12.83
CA LYS A 64 5.20 13.66 -12.44
C LYS A 64 4.33 13.15 -13.59
N SER A 65 4.95 12.72 -14.68
CA SER A 65 4.26 12.20 -15.86
C SER A 65 3.60 10.84 -15.55
N PRO A 66 2.40 10.56 -16.10
CA PRO A 66 1.72 9.28 -15.94
C PRO A 66 2.46 8.15 -16.69
N GLY A 67 2.11 6.90 -16.39
CA GLY A 67 2.59 5.73 -17.15
C GLY A 67 3.98 5.23 -16.75
N LYS A 68 4.30 5.25 -15.45
CA LYS A 68 5.60 4.79 -14.92
C LYS A 68 5.49 3.42 -14.28
N ILE A 69 6.51 2.61 -14.50
CA ILE A 69 6.70 1.32 -13.82
C ILE A 69 7.81 1.50 -12.79
N TYR A 70 7.46 1.31 -11.52
CA TYR A 70 8.43 1.29 -10.43
C TYR A 70 8.85 -0.16 -10.18
N VAL A 71 10.16 -0.39 -10.13
CA VAL A 71 10.75 -1.71 -9.89
C VAL A 71 11.61 -1.61 -8.63
N SER A 72 11.39 -2.55 -7.72
CA SER A 72 12.17 -2.71 -6.50
C SER A 72 12.69 -4.15 -6.45
N ASN A 73 13.81 -4.38 -5.76
CA ASN A 73 14.09 -5.71 -5.25
C ASN A 73 12.95 -6.14 -4.30
N HIS A 74 12.79 -7.45 -4.10
CA HIS A 74 11.83 -8.00 -3.15
C HIS A 74 12.56 -8.85 -2.12
N GLU A 75 12.88 -8.24 -0.98
CA GLU A 75 13.67 -8.86 0.09
C GLU A 75 12.81 -9.21 1.30
N SER A 76 11.72 -8.47 1.53
CA SER A 76 10.96 -8.61 2.77
C SER A 76 9.47 -8.28 2.64
N HIS A 77 8.73 -8.59 3.71
CA HIS A 77 7.33 -8.20 3.83
C HIS A 77 7.13 -6.69 4.09
N ILE A 78 8.19 -5.94 4.42
CA ILE A 78 8.11 -4.49 4.61
C ILE A 78 8.25 -3.70 3.30
N ASP A 79 8.53 -4.39 2.20
CA ASP A 79 8.79 -3.71 0.92
C ASP A 79 7.57 -2.93 0.43
N PRO A 80 6.32 -3.47 0.43
CA PRO A 80 5.17 -2.68 -0.01
C PRO A 80 4.96 -1.37 0.78
N PRO A 81 4.98 -1.33 2.13
CA PRO A 81 4.89 -0.05 2.83
C PRO A 81 6.13 0.84 2.65
N ALA A 82 7.33 0.29 2.51
CA ALA A 82 8.54 1.09 2.26
C ALA A 82 8.51 1.76 0.88
N VAL A 83 8.25 0.98 -0.17
CA VAL A 83 8.18 1.46 -1.56
C VAL A 83 7.04 2.48 -1.72
N SER A 84 5.92 2.24 -1.04
CA SER A 84 4.81 3.19 -0.96
C SER A 84 5.19 4.55 -0.37
N LEU A 85 5.98 4.59 0.70
CA LEU A 85 6.44 5.85 1.31
C LEU A 85 7.55 6.52 0.49
N ALA A 86 8.31 5.73 -0.25
CA ALA A 86 9.35 6.20 -1.17
C ALA A 86 8.73 6.86 -2.40
N CYS A 87 7.69 6.28 -2.99
CA CYS A 87 7.12 6.78 -4.23
C CYS A 87 6.40 8.13 -4.04
N PRO A 88 6.61 9.13 -4.91
CA PRO A 88 5.90 10.41 -4.85
C PRO A 88 4.45 10.36 -5.37
N HIS A 89 4.01 9.20 -5.87
CA HIS A 89 2.69 9.00 -6.50
C HIS A 89 1.98 7.76 -5.95
N PRO A 90 0.63 7.71 -6.01
CA PRO A 90 -0.13 6.49 -5.80
C PRO A 90 0.44 5.32 -6.60
N LEU A 91 0.71 4.20 -5.93
CA LEU A 91 1.20 3.00 -6.57
C LEU A 91 0.07 2.00 -6.82
N TYR A 92 0.07 1.44 -8.02
CA TYR A 92 -0.82 0.35 -8.41
C TYR A 92 -0.01 -0.94 -8.43
N TYR A 93 -0.23 -1.79 -7.44
CA TYR A 93 0.55 -3.02 -7.26
C TYR A 93 0.05 -4.17 -8.14
N LEU A 94 0.97 -5.07 -8.48
CA LEU A 94 0.63 -6.40 -9.00
C LEU A 94 0.38 -7.34 -7.81
N ALA A 95 -0.89 -7.58 -7.51
CA ALA A 95 -1.32 -8.39 -6.38
C ALA A 95 -1.46 -9.87 -6.77
N LYS A 96 -1.19 -10.79 -5.84
CA LYS A 96 -1.47 -12.22 -6.08
C LYS A 96 -2.97 -12.46 -6.21
N LYS A 97 -3.39 -13.37 -7.08
CA LYS A 97 -4.80 -13.68 -7.33
C LYS A 97 -5.57 -14.11 -6.07
N GLU A 98 -4.91 -14.77 -5.12
CA GLU A 98 -5.50 -15.18 -3.84
C GLU A 98 -5.89 -13.99 -2.97
N MET A 99 -5.21 -12.84 -3.13
CA MET A 99 -5.54 -11.61 -2.38
C MET A 99 -6.95 -11.10 -2.68
N LYS A 100 -7.54 -11.49 -3.82
CA LYS A 100 -8.91 -11.15 -4.17
C LYS A 100 -9.92 -11.59 -3.11
N TYR A 101 -9.62 -12.66 -2.37
CA TYR A 101 -10.52 -13.23 -1.37
C TYR A 101 -10.29 -12.69 0.05
N VAL A 102 -9.27 -11.84 0.25
CA VAL A 102 -8.99 -11.24 1.56
C VAL A 102 -9.94 -10.06 1.79
N PRO A 103 -10.80 -10.06 2.83
CA PRO A 103 -11.72 -8.95 3.08
C PRO A 103 -11.00 -7.62 3.27
N PHE A 104 -11.67 -6.52 2.92
CA PHE A 104 -11.17 -5.14 2.93
C PHE A 104 -10.01 -4.87 1.96
N ILE A 105 -8.91 -5.61 2.08
CA ILE A 105 -7.71 -5.46 1.25
C ILE A 105 -8.00 -5.89 -0.19
N GLY A 106 -8.58 -7.07 -0.38
CA GLY A 106 -8.94 -7.58 -1.71
C GLY A 106 -9.96 -6.69 -2.42
N TRP A 107 -10.94 -6.17 -1.67
CA TRP A 107 -11.91 -5.19 -2.19
C TRP A 107 -11.24 -3.89 -2.59
N TYR A 108 -10.35 -3.36 -1.75
CA TYR A 108 -9.57 -2.18 -2.04
C TYR A 108 -8.71 -2.35 -3.31
N ILE A 109 -7.97 -3.45 -3.43
CA ILE A 109 -7.15 -3.76 -4.62
C ILE A 109 -8.03 -3.81 -5.87
N TRP A 110 -9.17 -4.49 -5.80
CA TRP A 110 -10.08 -4.62 -6.93
C TRP A 110 -10.68 -3.28 -7.38
N VAL A 111 -11.21 -2.50 -6.44
CA VAL A 111 -11.89 -1.23 -6.73
C VAL A 111 -10.91 -0.15 -7.19
N THR A 112 -9.68 -0.15 -6.67
CA THR A 112 -8.65 0.82 -7.10
C THR A 112 -8.04 0.49 -8.46
N GLY A 113 -8.42 -0.62 -9.11
CA GLY A 113 -7.93 -0.96 -10.45
C GLY A 113 -6.51 -1.57 -10.45
N MET A 114 -6.02 -2.05 -9.30
CA MET A 114 -4.79 -2.81 -9.22
C MET A 114 -4.94 -4.19 -9.90
N ILE A 115 -3.85 -4.72 -10.44
CA ILE A 115 -3.88 -5.93 -11.29
C ILE A 115 -3.60 -7.16 -10.44
N PHE A 116 -4.51 -8.14 -10.50
CA PHE A 116 -4.29 -9.46 -9.95
C PHE A 116 -3.54 -10.35 -10.95
N ILE A 117 -2.51 -11.06 -10.48
CA ILE A 117 -1.71 -12.01 -11.27
C ILE A 117 -1.72 -13.39 -10.63
N ASP A 118 -1.70 -14.43 -11.47
CA ASP A 118 -1.67 -15.84 -11.08
C ASP A 118 -0.20 -16.27 -10.87
N ARG A 119 0.27 -16.33 -9.61
CA ARG A 119 1.65 -16.67 -9.25
C ARG A 119 1.81 -17.21 -7.84
#